data_AF-A0A662YFF2-F1
#
_entry.id   AF-A0A662YFF2-F1
#
_cell.length_a   1.000
_cell.length_b   1.000
_cell.length_c   1.000
_cell.angle_alpha   90.00
_cell.angle_beta   90.00
_cell.angle_gamma   90.00
#
_symmetry.space_group_name_H-M   'P 1'
#
loop_
_entity.id
_entity.type
_entity.pdbx_description
1 polymer ?
#
loop_
_entity_poly.entity_id
_entity_poly.type
_entity_poly.pdbx_seq_one_letter_code
_entity_poly.pdbx_strand_id
1 'polypeptide(L)'
;MLRTAVDSIYAKRSMGDLNAKSSASSTLFSFKKDLESSDIDSLQLFYREAGAFPALLDLSATLSELGDFSSVWFRELYLELAKSVQIPTELSLPWLLIEHCLDRGCSSIAQMEPVLSILDIYNDAANCSLYDLRQQWLYDEVESEGKLCFDHFVFLLAERVYLHYKLTATRDAVRRLEFCNGVSDSSRSNTISMAAKLISFPLSPDKSAHTTSDDAKYVHIFTQKQVNIFGRTYNLRFHLGQRINALLRKDVEAWVTKLETSDATCYVAVLDLLMILKKTHASLSDLVLDEFDDLVGEANDEMVECLSKSSEPHIDALLELLPERALLEVADDCIEFAVVKVGLGTEDSIHTDGDGGSTERSLQIFQCALSRIAAMLHSSGIASEWEAAPQSQPENMPNASSFYHVWCALEFLSCSGPLVGDTAGAQAPTISLREMFGDGVQFAGCTLVHLLGQRTLYELWNVSQHVLNVHRHEQVKAASDAQVALASSSKKGQRKGESSGTQTSVGTLDKDMEDKAAQFVASAHEMRATTKRIFHTLDTAWPSASRPTTTFAPPPFTTSTRSQAPPL
;
A
#
# COMPACT_ATOMS: atom_id res chain seq x y z
N MET A 1 43.43 50.70 63.47
CA MET A 1 43.87 49.38 63.97
C MET A 1 43.12 48.26 63.27
N LEU A 2 41.93 47.83 63.72
CA LEU A 2 41.31 46.59 63.20
C LEU A 2 41.08 46.60 61.67
N ARG A 3 40.47 47.67 61.11
CA ARG A 3 40.39 47.87 59.65
C ARG A 3 41.77 47.82 58.98
N THR A 4 42.74 48.55 59.52
CA THR A 4 44.14 48.58 59.05
C THR A 4 44.81 47.19 59.05
N ALA A 5 44.43 46.31 59.99
CA ALA A 5 44.89 44.93 60.03
C ALA A 5 44.23 44.08 58.93
N VAL A 6 42.91 44.21 58.74
CA VAL A 6 42.16 43.57 57.65
C VAL A 6 42.71 43.99 56.28
N ASP A 7 42.88 45.29 56.04
CA ASP A 7 43.44 45.85 54.81
C ASP A 7 44.86 45.28 54.54
N SER A 8 45.69 45.17 55.58
CA SER A 8 47.05 44.62 55.53
C SER A 8 47.07 43.10 55.27
N ILE A 9 46.15 42.34 55.86
CA ILE A 9 45.99 40.89 55.65
C ILE A 9 45.55 40.62 54.21
N TYR A 10 44.58 41.38 53.69
CA TYR A 10 44.10 41.25 52.30
C TYR A 10 45.19 41.64 51.29
N ALA A 11 45.85 42.79 51.46
CA ALA A 11 46.93 43.24 50.58
C ALA A 11 48.13 42.26 50.58
N LYS A 12 48.49 41.71 51.74
CA LYS A 12 49.54 40.68 51.81
C LYS A 12 49.11 39.34 51.24
N ARG A 13 47.82 38.97 51.27
CA ARG A 13 47.34 37.80 50.54
C ARG A 13 47.55 37.97 49.04
N SER A 14 47.10 39.08 48.47
CA SER A 14 47.28 39.40 47.04
C SER A 14 48.76 39.29 46.59
N MET A 15 49.70 39.81 47.38
CA MET A 15 51.15 39.65 47.12
C MET A 15 51.69 38.22 47.35
N GLY A 16 51.04 37.41 48.19
CA GLY A 16 51.44 36.05 48.53
C GLY A 16 51.03 35.03 47.47
N ASP A 17 49.79 35.11 46.98
CA ASP A 17 49.29 34.24 45.91
C ASP A 17 50.09 34.47 44.60
N LEU A 18 50.49 35.72 44.30
CA LEU A 18 51.44 36.08 43.22
C LEU A 18 52.84 35.46 43.32
N ASN A 19 53.23 34.90 44.47
CA ASN A 19 54.58 34.38 44.72
C ASN A 19 54.65 32.86 44.91
N ALA A 20 53.52 32.14 44.87
CA ALA A 20 53.40 30.68 44.89
C ALA A 20 54.18 29.90 45.98
N LYS A 21 54.63 30.58 47.05
CA LYS A 21 55.45 30.00 48.13
C LYS A 21 54.64 29.94 49.42
N SER A 22 54.28 28.72 49.82
CA SER A 22 53.41 28.38 50.96
C SER A 22 53.89 28.90 52.33
N SER A 23 55.11 29.41 52.44
CA SER A 23 55.68 29.97 53.69
C SER A 23 55.11 31.34 54.12
N ALA A 24 54.28 32.01 53.30
CA ALA A 24 53.73 33.33 53.64
C ALA A 24 52.79 33.32 54.87
N SER A 25 52.12 32.19 55.14
CA SER A 25 51.17 32.06 56.26
C SER A 25 51.85 32.12 57.64
N SER A 26 53.05 31.55 57.80
CA SER A 26 53.76 31.55 59.08
C SER A 26 54.30 32.92 59.48
N THR A 27 54.63 33.77 58.50
CA THR A 27 55.09 35.15 58.73
C THR A 27 53.94 36.13 58.98
N LEU A 28 52.73 35.86 58.45
CA LEU A 28 51.53 36.68 58.71
C LEU A 28 51.13 36.66 60.18
N PHE A 29 51.15 35.49 60.82
CA PHE A 29 50.76 35.31 62.22
C PHE A 29 51.93 35.43 63.22
N SER A 30 52.97 36.20 62.89
CA SER A 30 54.11 36.45 63.79
C SER A 30 53.73 37.18 65.09
N PHE A 31 52.54 37.79 65.15
CA PHE A 31 51.98 38.46 66.34
C PHE A 31 51.39 37.48 67.39
N LYS A 32 51.60 36.16 67.21
CA LYS A 32 51.13 35.05 68.07
C LYS A 32 51.52 35.11 69.56
N LYS A 33 52.26 36.13 70.02
CA LYS A 33 52.55 36.38 71.44
C LYS A 33 51.60 37.38 72.10
N ASP A 34 50.92 38.21 71.32
CA ASP A 34 50.22 39.41 71.81
C ASP A 34 48.69 39.37 71.55
N LEU A 35 48.18 38.25 71.02
CA LEU A 35 46.76 37.99 70.76
C LEU A 35 46.33 36.65 71.40
N GLU A 36 45.04 36.53 71.75
CA GLU A 36 44.46 35.28 72.23
C GLU A 36 44.28 34.25 71.10
N SER A 37 44.26 32.96 71.44
CA SER A 37 44.17 31.88 70.43
C SER A 37 42.89 31.94 69.60
N SER A 38 41.76 32.33 70.23
CA SER A 38 40.47 32.56 69.56
C SER A 38 40.54 33.64 68.47
N ASP A 39 41.28 34.72 68.71
CA ASP A 39 41.45 35.80 67.74
C ASP A 39 42.36 35.35 66.58
N ILE A 40 43.41 34.59 66.90
CA ILE A 40 44.34 34.01 65.93
C ILE A 40 43.63 33.01 65.01
N ASP A 41 42.70 32.21 65.54
CA ASP A 41 41.89 31.27 64.75
C ASP A 41 40.82 32.01 63.91
N SER A 42 40.19 33.05 64.47
CA SER A 42 39.25 33.91 63.75
C SER A 42 39.90 34.65 62.58
N LEU A 43 41.14 35.14 62.76
CA LEU A 43 41.91 35.79 61.70
C LEU A 43 42.44 34.79 60.66
N GLN A 44 42.69 33.53 61.03
CA GLN A 44 43.01 32.47 60.07
C GLN A 44 41.78 32.06 59.23
N LEU A 45 40.59 31.99 59.84
CA LEU A 45 39.34 31.75 59.13
C LEU A 45 39.09 32.87 58.11
N PHE A 46 39.15 34.14 58.55
CA PHE A 46 39.03 35.29 57.66
C PHE A 46 40.08 35.30 56.53
N TYR A 47 41.35 35.00 56.81
CA TYR A 47 42.39 34.90 55.78
C TYR A 47 42.08 33.81 54.72
N ARG A 48 41.47 32.70 55.15
CA ARG A 48 41.07 31.61 54.25
C ARG A 48 39.90 32.03 53.37
N GLU A 49 38.83 32.56 53.97
CA GLU A 49 37.62 33.02 53.28
C GLU A 49 37.92 34.17 52.32
N ALA A 50 38.76 35.13 52.72
CA ALA A 50 39.18 36.25 51.88
C ALA A 50 39.95 35.86 50.61
N GLY A 51 40.37 34.59 50.48
CA GLY A 51 40.92 34.04 49.24
C GLY A 51 39.89 33.83 48.14
N ALA A 52 38.61 33.65 48.48
CA ALA A 52 37.53 33.58 47.49
C ALA A 52 37.08 34.97 47.01
N PHE A 53 37.38 36.04 47.77
CA PHE A 53 36.83 37.37 47.50
C PHE A 53 37.22 37.95 46.12
N PRO A 54 38.45 37.78 45.57
CA PRO A 54 38.74 38.26 44.22
C PRO A 54 37.81 37.65 43.15
N ALA A 55 37.63 36.33 43.18
CA ALA A 55 36.76 35.60 42.25
C ALA A 55 35.26 35.85 42.49
N LEU A 56 34.85 36.12 43.72
CA LEU A 56 33.46 36.50 44.04
C LEU A 56 33.15 37.98 43.73
N LEU A 57 34.16 38.85 43.69
CA LEU A 57 34.03 40.25 43.30
C LEU A 57 34.01 40.41 41.77
N ASP A 58 34.83 39.65 41.04
CA ASP A 58 34.69 39.47 39.59
C ASP A 58 34.05 38.11 39.27
N LEU A 59 32.80 37.98 39.71
CA LEU A 59 31.99 36.80 39.44
C LEU A 59 31.74 36.62 37.93
N SER A 60 31.77 37.69 37.14
CA SER A 60 31.55 37.62 35.69
C SER A 60 32.73 36.96 34.99
N ALA A 61 33.96 37.42 35.22
CA ALA A 61 35.15 36.79 34.65
C ALA A 61 35.30 35.35 35.16
N THR A 62 35.06 35.10 36.44
CA THR A 62 35.15 33.77 37.04
C THR A 62 34.13 32.79 36.43
N LEU A 63 32.89 33.23 36.16
CA LEU A 63 31.89 32.38 35.50
C LEU A 63 32.21 32.14 34.01
N SER A 64 32.85 33.10 33.33
CA SER A 64 33.35 32.89 31.96
C SER A 64 34.51 31.90 31.94
N GLU A 65 35.50 32.02 32.83
CA GLU A 65 36.64 31.09 32.94
C GLU A 65 36.20 29.66 33.32
N LEU A 66 35.19 29.52 34.20
CA LEU A 66 34.60 28.22 34.55
C LEU A 66 33.64 27.66 33.49
N GLY A 67 33.24 28.48 32.51
CA GLY A 67 32.35 28.10 31.41
C GLY A 67 33.04 27.81 30.09
N ASP A 68 34.33 28.13 29.95
CA ASP A 68 35.08 27.97 28.71
C ASP A 68 35.48 26.51 28.44
N PHE A 69 34.85 25.90 27.44
CA PHE A 69 35.20 24.57 26.93
C PHE A 69 35.96 24.61 25.58
N SER A 70 36.42 25.78 25.11
CA SER A 70 37.13 25.96 23.83
C SER A 70 38.30 24.98 23.62
N SER A 71 39.02 24.67 24.71
CA SER A 71 40.13 23.71 24.75
C SER A 71 39.77 22.27 24.32
N VAL A 72 38.48 21.92 24.25
CA VAL A 72 38.00 20.62 23.76
C VAL A 72 38.10 20.53 22.22
N TRP A 73 38.10 21.66 21.51
CA TRP A 73 38.25 21.72 20.05
C TRP A 73 39.70 21.94 19.60
N PHE A 74 40.47 22.80 20.30
CA PHE A 74 41.83 23.18 19.91
C PHE A 74 42.82 22.00 19.88
N ARG A 75 43.61 21.91 18.80
CA ARG A 75 44.42 20.72 18.49
C ARG A 75 45.81 20.97 17.89
N GLU A 76 46.28 22.22 17.88
CA GLU A 76 47.59 22.64 17.32
C GLU A 76 48.78 21.77 17.75
N LEU A 77 48.84 21.39 19.03
CA LEU A 77 49.90 20.53 19.54
C LEU A 77 49.91 19.16 18.84
N TYR A 78 48.75 18.61 18.51
CA TYR A 78 48.62 17.34 17.80
C TYR A 78 48.88 17.50 16.30
N LEU A 79 48.50 18.63 15.70
CA LEU A 79 48.80 18.95 14.29
C LEU A 79 50.31 19.04 14.05
N GLU A 80 51.05 19.76 14.89
CA GLU A 80 52.52 19.87 14.83
C GLU A 80 53.21 18.52 15.07
N LEU A 81 52.75 17.74 16.08
CA LEU A 81 53.28 16.40 16.36
C LEU A 81 53.04 15.40 15.21
N ALA A 82 51.88 15.47 14.56
CA ALA A 82 51.52 14.63 13.41
C ALA A 82 52.10 15.15 12.07
N LYS A 83 52.53 16.42 12.02
CA LYS A 83 52.92 17.15 10.80
C LYS A 83 51.80 17.19 9.76
N SER A 84 50.56 17.29 10.23
CA SER A 84 49.34 17.40 9.43
C SER A 84 48.83 18.84 9.44
N VAL A 85 48.39 19.34 8.28
CA VAL A 85 47.77 20.67 8.19
C VAL A 85 46.43 20.72 8.92
N GLN A 86 45.68 19.61 8.93
CA GLN A 86 44.36 19.52 9.56
C GLN A 86 44.06 18.08 10.01
N ILE A 87 43.15 17.94 10.97
CA ILE A 87 42.58 16.66 11.42
C ILE A 87 41.19 16.48 10.79
N PRO A 88 40.84 15.29 10.24
CA PRO A 88 39.50 15.02 9.72
C PRO A 88 38.39 15.23 10.78
N THR A 89 37.25 15.77 10.37
CA THR A 89 36.13 16.11 11.27
C THR A 89 35.61 14.91 12.06
N GLU A 90 35.67 13.70 11.49
CA GLU A 90 35.30 12.44 12.12
C GLU A 90 36.17 12.09 13.35
N LEU A 91 37.34 12.72 13.47
CA LEU A 91 38.25 12.58 14.62
C LEU A 91 38.19 13.79 15.57
N SER A 92 37.33 14.77 15.31
CA SER A 92 37.13 15.92 16.20
C SER A 92 36.40 15.50 17.46
N LEU A 93 36.91 15.90 18.64
CA LEU A 93 36.35 15.47 19.92
C LEU A 93 34.90 15.95 20.15
N PRO A 94 34.51 17.20 19.84
CA PRO A 94 33.11 17.60 19.83
C PRO A 94 32.23 16.75 18.90
N TRP A 95 32.70 16.39 17.69
CA TRP A 95 31.94 15.51 16.80
C TRP A 95 31.76 14.10 17.39
N LEU A 96 32.84 13.48 17.86
CA LEU A 96 32.80 12.15 18.49
C LEU A 96 31.86 12.09 19.71
N LEU A 97 31.71 13.19 20.44
CA LEU A 97 30.76 13.31 21.55
C LEU A 97 29.31 13.41 21.03
N ILE A 98 29.04 14.18 19.97
CA ILE A 98 27.71 14.23 19.31
C ILE A 98 27.34 12.85 18.77
N GLU A 99 28.24 12.20 18.03
CA GLU A 99 28.07 10.85 17.50
C GLU A 99 27.79 9.83 18.62
N HIS A 100 28.52 9.90 19.73
CA HIS A 100 28.26 9.03 20.89
C HIS A 100 26.89 9.26 21.54
N CYS A 101 26.46 10.52 21.65
CA CYS A 101 25.11 10.88 22.14
C CYS A 101 23.99 10.44 21.18
N LEU A 102 24.31 10.27 19.89
CA LEU A 102 23.38 9.74 18.90
C LEU A 102 23.38 8.19 18.89
N ASP A 103 24.51 7.53 18.71
CA ASP A 103 24.55 6.09 18.36
C ASP A 103 24.18 5.13 19.49
N ARG A 104 24.25 5.58 20.75
CA ARG A 104 23.77 4.76 21.86
C ARG A 104 22.25 4.80 21.94
N GLY A 105 21.63 3.64 21.74
CA GLY A 105 20.18 3.42 21.73
C GLY A 105 19.46 3.65 23.06
N CYS A 106 19.62 4.83 23.65
CA CYS A 106 18.92 5.25 24.85
C CYS A 106 17.55 5.84 24.50
N SER A 107 16.52 5.41 25.24
CA SER A 107 15.11 5.67 24.89
C SER A 107 14.56 7.02 25.37
N SER A 108 15.41 7.95 25.85
CA SER A 108 14.95 9.15 26.56
C SER A 108 15.17 10.45 25.80
N ILE A 109 14.21 11.37 25.97
CA ILE A 109 14.22 12.78 25.56
C ILE A 109 15.47 13.53 26.07
N ALA A 110 15.96 13.16 27.25
CA ALA A 110 16.98 13.88 28.03
C ALA A 110 18.41 13.86 27.44
N GLN A 111 18.58 13.53 26.16
CA GLN A 111 19.88 13.45 25.47
C GLN A 111 20.05 14.44 24.32
N MET A 112 18.98 15.16 23.93
CA MET A 112 19.09 16.28 22.98
C MET A 112 19.85 17.48 23.60
N GLU A 113 19.62 17.75 24.89
CA GLU A 113 20.26 18.84 25.64
C GLU A 113 21.80 18.69 25.68
N PRO A 114 22.38 17.51 26.02
CA PRO A 114 23.81 17.25 25.82
C PRO A 114 24.36 17.56 24.42
N VAL A 115 23.65 17.20 23.34
CA VAL A 115 24.11 17.50 21.97
C VAL A 115 24.15 19.01 21.71
N LEU A 116 23.17 19.75 22.22
CA LEU A 116 23.15 21.21 22.14
C LEU A 116 24.28 21.85 22.96
N SER A 117 24.59 21.32 24.15
CA SER A 117 25.76 21.76 24.94
C SER A 117 27.10 21.47 24.23
N ILE A 118 27.22 20.34 23.54
CA ILE A 118 28.43 20.03 22.76
C ILE A 118 28.54 20.95 21.52
N LEU A 119 27.42 21.36 20.91
CA LEU A 119 27.42 22.37 19.85
C LEU A 119 27.81 23.77 20.36
N ASP A 120 27.60 24.07 21.65
CA ASP A 120 27.99 25.35 22.27
C ASP A 120 29.52 25.47 22.45
N ILE A 121 30.25 24.35 22.52
CA ILE A 121 31.73 24.32 22.55
C ILE A 121 32.34 25.03 21.32
N TYR A 122 31.65 25.00 20.17
CA TYR A 122 32.08 25.74 18.98
C TYR A 122 31.91 27.27 19.13
N ASN A 123 30.99 27.75 19.99
CA ASN A 123 30.91 29.17 20.34
C ASN A 123 32.09 29.58 21.23
N ASP A 124 32.46 28.75 22.21
CA ASP A 124 33.65 28.99 23.05
C ASP A 124 34.94 29.03 22.20
N ALA A 125 35.13 28.02 21.35
CA ALA A 125 36.27 27.94 20.43
C ALA A 125 36.33 29.14 19.48
N ALA A 126 35.19 29.62 18.97
CA ALA A 126 35.11 30.81 18.14
C ALA A 126 35.45 32.09 18.91
N ASN A 127 34.93 32.25 20.13
CA ASN A 127 35.21 33.40 20.99
C ASN A 127 36.70 33.48 21.37
N CYS A 128 37.28 32.37 21.86
CA CYS A 128 38.69 32.29 22.22
C CYS A 128 39.61 32.55 21.01
N SER A 129 39.26 32.01 19.83
CA SER A 129 39.98 32.28 18.58
C SER A 129 40.01 33.76 18.20
N LEU A 130 38.89 34.48 18.36
CA LEU A 130 38.78 35.88 17.97
C LEU A 130 39.34 36.88 19.00
N TYR A 131 39.07 36.69 20.29
CA TYR A 131 39.34 37.71 21.31
C TYR A 131 40.66 37.49 22.06
N ASP A 132 40.98 36.23 22.39
CA ASP A 132 42.14 35.86 23.19
C ASP A 132 43.36 35.51 22.32
N LEU A 133 43.20 34.53 21.42
CA LEU A 133 44.24 34.12 20.48
C LEU A 133 44.40 35.09 19.30
N ARG A 134 43.31 35.79 18.95
CA ARG A 134 43.23 36.80 17.86
C ARG A 134 43.68 36.26 16.50
N GLN A 135 43.31 35.02 16.21
CA GLN A 135 43.61 34.31 14.96
C GLN A 135 42.33 34.15 14.14
N GLN A 136 42.22 34.86 13.01
CA GLN A 136 41.07 34.72 12.12
C GLN A 136 40.99 33.30 11.53
N TRP A 137 42.12 32.70 11.14
CA TRP A 137 42.15 31.38 10.50
C TRP A 137 41.64 30.25 11.42
N LEU A 138 41.85 30.34 12.74
CA LEU A 138 41.25 29.42 13.71
C LEU A 138 39.73 29.59 13.77
N TYR A 139 39.23 30.83 13.76
CA TYR A 139 37.79 31.09 13.68
C TYR A 139 37.18 30.57 12.37
N ASP A 140 37.84 30.79 11.23
CA ASP A 140 37.40 30.31 9.92
C ASP A 140 37.31 28.76 9.91
N GLU A 141 38.26 28.07 10.55
CA GLU A 141 38.22 26.62 10.73
C GLU A 141 37.07 26.18 11.64
N VAL A 142 36.92 26.80 12.83
CA VAL A 142 35.84 26.54 13.80
C VAL A 142 34.46 26.70 13.17
N GLU A 143 34.23 27.79 12.41
CA GLU A 143 32.96 28.02 11.71
C GLU A 143 32.70 26.92 10.66
N SER A 144 33.72 26.57 9.87
CA SER A 144 33.58 25.58 8.80
C SER A 144 33.26 24.17 9.32
N GLU A 145 33.96 23.73 10.37
CA GLU A 145 33.77 22.40 10.96
C GLU A 145 32.44 22.32 11.70
N GLY A 146 32.19 23.23 12.63
CA GLY A 146 31.00 23.13 13.47
C GLY A 146 29.70 23.41 12.69
N LYS A 147 29.77 24.11 11.55
CA LYS A 147 28.67 24.13 10.57
C LYS A 147 28.46 22.75 9.94
N LEU A 148 29.51 22.09 9.46
CA LEU A 148 29.42 20.73 8.89
C LEU A 148 28.85 19.74 9.93
N CYS A 149 29.27 19.84 11.18
CA CYS A 149 28.73 19.06 12.30
C CYS A 149 27.26 19.37 12.57
N PHE A 150 26.81 20.63 12.47
CA PHE A 150 25.39 20.98 12.58
C PHE A 150 24.56 20.40 11.43
N ASP A 151 25.02 20.55 10.18
CA ASP A 151 24.33 20.03 9.00
C ASP A 151 24.22 18.49 9.05
N HIS A 152 25.28 17.79 9.47
CA HIS A 152 25.27 16.33 9.67
C HIS A 152 24.40 15.92 10.88
N PHE A 153 24.44 16.67 11.98
CA PHE A 153 23.56 16.43 13.12
C PHE A 153 22.07 16.52 12.73
N VAL A 154 21.67 17.55 11.99
CA VAL A 154 20.29 17.71 11.51
C VAL A 154 19.90 16.58 10.55
N PHE A 155 20.81 16.15 9.67
CA PHE A 155 20.61 14.99 8.80
C PHE A 155 20.24 13.72 9.60
N LEU A 156 21.08 13.36 10.58
CA LEU A 156 20.86 12.16 11.40
C LEU A 156 19.59 12.29 12.25
N LEU A 157 19.34 13.47 12.82
CA LEU A 157 18.14 13.74 13.62
C LEU A 157 16.86 13.56 12.78
N ALA A 158 16.83 14.09 11.56
CA ALA A 158 15.69 14.00 10.67
C ALA A 158 15.32 12.55 10.32
N GLU A 159 16.30 11.73 9.97
CA GLU A 159 16.07 10.31 9.64
C GLU A 159 15.55 9.53 10.85
N ARG A 160 16.05 9.84 12.05
CA ARG A 160 15.63 9.20 13.32
C ARG A 160 14.25 9.63 13.80
N VAL A 161 13.90 10.91 13.65
CA VAL A 161 12.56 11.45 13.96
C VAL A 161 11.54 10.88 12.97
N TYR A 162 11.84 10.94 11.67
CA TYR A 162 10.96 10.43 10.61
C TYR A 162 10.71 8.92 10.78
N LEU A 163 11.77 8.12 10.99
CA LEU A 163 11.64 6.68 11.21
C LEU A 163 10.80 6.35 12.45
N HIS A 164 10.93 7.10 13.54
CA HIS A 164 10.14 6.88 14.76
C HIS A 164 8.65 7.13 14.53
N TYR A 165 8.27 8.26 13.92
CA TYR A 165 6.87 8.54 13.62
C TYR A 165 6.29 7.58 12.56
N LYS A 166 7.07 7.20 11.53
CA LYS A 166 6.70 6.16 10.55
C LYS A 166 6.46 4.80 11.21
N LEU A 167 7.32 4.40 12.16
CA LEU A 167 7.15 3.17 12.95
C LEU A 167 5.93 3.25 13.88
N THR A 168 5.66 4.36 14.56
CA THR A 168 4.46 4.51 15.42
C THR A 168 3.18 4.54 14.59
N ALA A 169 3.16 5.21 13.42
CA ALA A 169 2.04 5.16 12.48
C ALA A 169 1.76 3.71 12.02
N THR A 170 2.82 2.96 11.66
CA THR A 170 2.78 1.54 11.27
C THR A 170 2.27 0.64 12.40
N ARG A 171 2.81 0.77 13.63
CA ARG A 171 2.36 -0.02 14.80
C ARG A 171 0.87 0.15 15.06
N ASP A 172 0.36 1.38 15.00
CA ASP A 172 -1.07 1.62 15.22
C ASP A 172 -1.95 1.23 14.02
N ALA A 173 -1.40 1.15 12.79
CA ALA A 173 -2.09 0.49 11.69
C ALA A 173 -2.20 -1.04 11.93
N VAL A 174 -1.08 -1.70 12.30
CA VAL A 174 -1.06 -3.13 12.63
C VAL A 174 -2.02 -3.46 13.78
N ARG A 175 -2.05 -2.67 14.87
CA ARG A 175 -3.00 -2.86 15.99
C ARG A 175 -4.46 -2.81 15.55
N ARG A 176 -4.83 -1.93 14.61
CA ARG A 176 -6.19 -1.87 14.06
C ARG A 176 -6.51 -3.14 13.27
N LEU A 177 -5.57 -3.60 12.43
CA LEU A 177 -5.70 -4.85 11.68
C LEU A 177 -5.84 -6.07 12.61
N GLU A 178 -5.07 -6.12 13.71
CA GLU A 178 -5.17 -7.17 14.74
C GLU A 178 -6.51 -7.12 15.49
N PHE A 179 -6.95 -5.94 15.94
CA PHE A 179 -8.18 -5.78 16.71
C PHE A 179 -9.45 -6.09 15.88
N CYS A 180 -9.42 -5.85 14.57
CA CYS A 180 -10.50 -6.24 13.66
C CYS A 180 -10.53 -7.74 13.33
N ASN A 181 -9.44 -8.49 13.56
CA ASN A 181 -9.29 -9.86 13.04
C ASN A 181 -9.29 -10.92 14.15
N GLY A 182 -10.48 -11.28 14.62
CA GLY A 182 -10.70 -12.53 15.37
C GLY A 182 -10.64 -13.81 14.52
N VAL A 183 -10.34 -13.69 13.22
CA VAL A 183 -10.37 -14.78 12.22
C VAL A 183 -9.11 -14.69 11.34
N SER A 184 -8.50 -15.84 11.07
CA SER A 184 -7.32 -15.98 10.21
C SER A 184 -7.68 -15.96 8.73
N ASP A 185 -7.07 -15.07 7.96
CA ASP A 185 -7.23 -15.05 6.49
C ASP A 185 -5.89 -14.71 5.79
N SER A 186 -5.63 -15.33 4.64
CA SER A 186 -4.27 -15.54 4.14
C SER A 186 -3.69 -14.35 3.36
N SER A 187 -4.48 -13.66 2.54
CA SER A 187 -4.01 -12.56 1.67
C SER A 187 -3.37 -11.40 2.46
N ARG A 188 -3.85 -11.13 3.67
CA ARG A 188 -3.38 -10.01 4.51
C ARG A 188 -2.02 -10.28 5.18
N SER A 189 -1.52 -11.53 5.08
CA SER A 189 -0.14 -11.88 5.43
C SER A 189 0.90 -11.08 4.63
N ASN A 190 0.58 -10.72 3.38
CA ASN A 190 1.50 -9.93 2.54
C ASN A 190 1.66 -8.48 3.02
N THR A 191 0.59 -7.80 3.47
CA THR A 191 0.69 -6.46 4.06
C THR A 191 1.50 -6.50 5.34
N ILE A 192 1.25 -7.47 6.23
CA ILE A 192 2.01 -7.65 7.48
C ILE A 192 3.49 -7.99 7.18
N SER A 193 3.76 -8.79 6.16
CA SER A 193 5.11 -9.12 5.68
C SER A 193 5.84 -7.91 5.06
N MET A 194 5.13 -7.03 4.35
CA MET A 194 5.70 -5.77 3.86
C MET A 194 5.95 -4.76 4.98
N ALA A 195 5.04 -4.61 5.93
CA ALA A 195 5.27 -3.83 7.14
C ALA A 195 6.46 -4.38 7.94
N ALA A 196 6.59 -5.70 8.09
CA ALA A 196 7.74 -6.35 8.71
C ALA A 196 9.06 -6.14 7.93
N LYS A 197 9.01 -6.09 6.59
CA LYS A 197 10.16 -5.69 5.76
C LYS A 197 10.52 -4.21 5.92
N LEU A 198 9.55 -3.32 6.14
CA LEU A 198 9.83 -1.91 6.49
C LEU A 198 10.39 -1.76 7.91
N ILE A 199 10.18 -2.76 8.77
CA ILE A 199 10.80 -2.91 10.09
C ILE A 199 12.19 -3.61 9.98
N SER A 200 12.77 -3.79 8.78
CA SER A 200 14.09 -4.45 8.61
C SER A 200 15.31 -3.59 8.99
N PHE A 201 15.25 -2.90 10.12
CA PHE A 201 16.41 -2.59 10.96
C PHE A 201 16.37 -3.50 12.19
N PRO A 202 17.51 -3.91 12.78
CA PRO A 202 17.56 -4.94 13.81
C PRO A 202 17.03 -4.46 15.19
N LEU A 203 15.73 -4.23 15.28
CA LEU A 203 15.01 -4.13 16.54
C LEU A 203 14.99 -5.52 17.20
N SER A 204 15.87 -5.72 18.17
CA SER A 204 15.75 -6.82 19.13
C SER A 204 14.32 -6.79 19.72
N PRO A 205 13.58 -7.92 19.73
CA PRO A 205 12.19 -7.95 20.17
C PRO A 205 12.11 -7.87 21.69
N ASP A 206 12.27 -6.66 22.22
CA ASP A 206 12.27 -6.40 23.66
C ASP A 206 10.85 -6.59 24.22
N LYS A 207 10.70 -7.57 25.12
CA LYS A 207 9.40 -8.11 25.54
C LYS A 207 8.76 -7.26 26.64
N SER A 208 8.60 -5.96 26.41
CA SER A 208 7.96 -5.03 27.35
C SER A 208 6.73 -4.36 26.72
N ALA A 209 5.55 -4.90 27.02
CA ALA A 209 4.26 -4.36 26.57
C ALA A 209 3.83 -3.12 27.40
N HIS A 210 4.65 -2.06 27.37
CA HIS A 210 4.44 -0.82 28.11
C HIS A 210 4.56 0.43 27.22
N THR A 211 3.78 0.46 26.13
CA THR A 211 3.79 1.56 25.15
C THR A 211 2.98 2.76 25.64
N THR A 212 3.62 3.62 26.44
CA THR A 212 3.21 5.02 26.68
C THR A 212 4.38 5.99 26.71
N SER A 213 5.62 5.52 26.92
CA SER A 213 6.79 6.40 27.06
C SER A 213 7.50 6.76 25.75
N ASP A 214 7.46 5.88 24.74
CA ASP A 214 8.22 6.07 23.49
C ASP A 214 7.56 7.10 22.56
N ASP A 215 6.24 7.23 22.56
CA ASP A 215 5.52 8.10 21.62
C ASP A 215 5.81 9.60 21.87
N ALA A 216 6.27 9.96 23.07
CA ALA A 216 6.68 11.33 23.42
C ALA A 216 8.14 11.66 23.02
N LYS A 217 8.94 10.69 22.54
CA LYS A 217 10.42 10.79 22.52
C LYS A 217 10.98 12.04 21.84
N TYR A 218 10.30 12.58 20.83
CA TYR A 218 10.78 13.72 20.03
C TYR A 218 9.93 14.99 20.14
N VAL A 219 8.87 15.00 20.96
CA VAL A 219 7.98 16.17 21.16
C VAL A 219 8.76 17.42 21.61
N HIS A 220 9.83 17.24 22.38
CA HIS A 220 10.67 18.34 22.86
C HIS A 220 11.55 18.97 21.77
N ILE A 221 11.84 18.25 20.68
CA ILE A 221 12.48 18.86 19.49
C ILE A 221 11.53 19.88 18.86
N PHE A 222 10.23 19.59 18.87
CA PHE A 222 9.17 20.53 18.47
C PHE A 222 8.82 21.57 19.55
N THR A 223 9.60 21.69 20.63
CA THR A 223 9.58 22.88 21.51
C THR A 223 10.77 23.80 21.22
N GLN A 224 11.98 23.26 21.04
CA GLN A 224 13.16 24.00 20.56
C GLN A 224 12.82 24.83 19.30
N LYS A 225 13.21 26.11 19.24
CA LYS A 225 12.97 26.99 18.08
C LYS A 225 14.24 27.53 17.44
N GLN A 226 15.26 27.79 18.25
CA GLN A 226 16.52 28.40 17.82
C GLN A 226 17.67 27.67 18.52
N VAL A 227 18.77 27.50 17.80
CA VAL A 227 20.08 27.06 18.30
C VAL A 227 21.08 28.12 17.87
N ASN A 228 21.82 28.67 18.82
CA ASN A 228 22.75 29.76 18.55
C ASN A 228 24.15 29.16 18.34
N ILE A 229 24.71 29.28 17.13
CA ILE A 229 26.06 28.82 16.83
C ILE A 229 26.75 29.83 15.91
N PHE A 230 28.01 30.17 16.18
CA PHE A 230 28.80 31.19 15.45
C PHE A 230 28.14 32.59 15.45
N GLY A 231 27.40 32.90 16.52
CA GLY A 231 26.59 34.13 16.60
C GLY A 231 25.37 34.17 15.68
N ARG A 232 25.03 33.06 14.98
CA ARG A 232 23.86 32.93 14.12
C ARG A 232 22.76 32.10 14.79
N THR A 233 21.51 32.48 14.56
CA THR A 233 20.31 31.83 15.10
C THR A 233 19.75 30.78 14.12
N TYR A 234 20.19 29.54 14.22
CA TYR A 234 19.70 28.45 13.35
C TYR A 234 18.32 27.97 13.80
N ASN A 235 17.35 27.94 12.88
CA ASN A 235 16.01 27.43 13.16
C ASN A 235 15.99 25.91 12.92
N LEU A 236 16.21 25.14 14.00
CA LEU A 236 16.24 23.68 13.95
C LEU A 236 14.97 23.08 13.32
N ARG A 237 13.78 23.64 13.61
CA ARG A 237 12.51 23.12 13.05
C ARG A 237 12.42 23.31 11.55
N PHE A 238 12.96 24.41 11.02
CA PHE A 238 12.95 24.68 9.58
C PHE A 238 13.84 23.69 8.83
N HIS A 239 15.09 23.51 9.27
CA HIS A 239 16.00 22.54 8.63
C HIS A 239 15.54 21.09 8.82
N LEU A 240 14.98 20.75 9.99
CA LEU A 240 14.36 19.44 10.26
C LEU A 240 13.14 19.20 9.35
N GLY A 241 12.26 20.19 9.20
CA GLY A 241 11.10 20.17 8.31
C GLY A 241 11.53 19.94 6.85
N GLN A 242 12.44 20.77 6.32
CA GLN A 242 12.99 20.61 4.97
C GLN A 242 13.54 19.19 4.72
N ARG A 243 14.32 18.65 5.66
CA ARG A 243 14.92 17.30 5.52
C ARG A 243 13.88 16.19 5.63
N ILE A 244 12.90 16.31 6.52
CA ILE A 244 11.80 15.34 6.68
C ILE A 244 10.85 15.37 5.47
N ASN A 245 10.56 16.55 4.92
CA ASN A 245 9.74 16.70 3.71
C ASN A 245 10.37 15.97 2.51
N ALA A 246 11.70 16.11 2.34
CA ALA A 246 12.45 15.38 1.31
C ALA A 246 12.50 13.84 1.54
N LEU A 247 12.49 13.38 2.80
CA LEU A 247 12.40 11.94 3.13
C LEU A 247 11.00 11.39 2.83
N LEU A 248 9.95 12.15 3.17
CA LEU A 248 8.56 11.79 2.91
C LEU A 248 8.27 11.72 1.40
N ARG A 249 8.67 12.74 0.65
CA ARG A 249 8.51 12.77 -0.81
C ARG A 249 9.17 11.58 -1.49
N LYS A 250 10.45 11.31 -1.15
CA LYS A 250 11.19 10.13 -1.63
C LYS A 250 10.51 8.80 -1.29
N ASP A 251 9.89 8.69 -0.12
CA ASP A 251 9.12 7.49 0.25
C ASP A 251 7.84 7.36 -0.59
N VAL A 252 7.14 8.46 -0.91
CA VAL A 252 5.95 8.45 -1.78
C VAL A 252 6.35 8.07 -3.21
N GLU A 253 7.36 8.73 -3.80
CA GLU A 253 7.98 8.37 -5.09
C GLU A 253 8.32 6.87 -5.15
N ALA A 254 8.91 6.33 -4.09
CA ALA A 254 9.31 4.92 -4.00
C ALA A 254 8.12 3.93 -3.88
N TRP A 255 6.91 4.39 -3.52
CA TRP A 255 5.70 3.57 -3.56
C TRP A 255 4.93 3.71 -4.87
N VAL A 256 4.89 4.90 -5.49
CA VAL A 256 4.31 5.09 -6.83
C VAL A 256 5.11 4.30 -7.86
N THR A 257 6.43 4.47 -7.92
CA THR A 257 7.31 3.67 -8.82
C THR A 257 7.26 2.17 -8.55
N LYS A 258 6.90 1.75 -7.33
CA LYS A 258 6.63 0.35 -7.03
C LYS A 258 5.27 -0.12 -7.56
N LEU A 259 4.24 0.72 -7.54
CA LEU A 259 2.95 0.42 -8.17
C LEU A 259 3.11 0.22 -9.68
N GLU A 260 3.81 1.14 -10.36
CA GLU A 260 4.12 1.06 -11.80
C GLU A 260 4.89 -0.21 -12.20
N THR A 261 5.79 -0.69 -11.33
CA THR A 261 6.65 -1.86 -11.60
C THR A 261 6.08 -3.19 -11.09
N SER A 262 4.90 -3.17 -10.48
CA SER A 262 4.21 -4.35 -9.95
C SER A 262 2.95 -4.68 -10.75
N ASP A 263 2.33 -5.82 -10.45
CA ASP A 263 1.00 -6.16 -10.96
C ASP A 263 -0.12 -5.43 -10.18
N ALA A 264 -1.31 -5.34 -10.77
CA ALA A 264 -2.44 -4.63 -10.20
C ALA A 264 -2.91 -5.15 -8.82
N THR A 265 -2.55 -6.38 -8.41
CA THR A 265 -2.88 -6.86 -7.05
C THR A 265 -2.03 -6.18 -5.96
N CYS A 266 -0.89 -5.57 -6.33
CA CYS A 266 -0.05 -4.84 -5.39
C CYS A 266 -0.71 -3.56 -4.86
N TYR A 267 -1.68 -3.01 -5.59
CA TYR A 267 -2.31 -1.73 -5.29
C TYR A 267 -2.87 -1.63 -3.85
N VAL A 268 -3.54 -2.68 -3.35
CA VAL A 268 -4.11 -2.70 -1.98
C VAL A 268 -3.05 -2.44 -0.92
N ALA A 269 -1.87 -3.03 -1.10
CA ALA A 269 -0.74 -2.85 -0.19
C ALA A 269 -0.09 -1.47 -0.35
N VAL A 270 -0.11 -0.88 -1.55
CA VAL A 270 0.36 0.50 -1.78
C VAL A 270 -0.59 1.50 -1.10
N LEU A 271 -1.91 1.31 -1.19
CA LEU A 271 -2.91 2.14 -0.49
C LEU A 271 -2.73 2.07 1.04
N ASP A 272 -2.64 0.87 1.62
CA ASP A 272 -2.32 0.66 3.05
C ASP A 272 -1.07 1.45 3.49
N LEU A 273 -0.05 1.51 2.63
CA LEU A 273 1.23 2.18 2.90
C LEU A 273 1.16 3.70 2.72
N LEU A 274 0.45 4.21 1.71
CA LEU A 274 0.17 5.64 1.56
C LEU A 274 -0.66 6.18 2.73
N MET A 275 -1.63 5.40 3.24
CA MET A 275 -2.36 5.76 4.47
C MET A 275 -1.44 5.81 5.72
N ILE A 276 -0.44 4.93 5.81
CA ILE A 276 0.59 5.00 6.86
C ILE A 276 1.46 6.26 6.70
N LEU A 277 1.80 6.66 5.47
CA LEU A 277 2.54 7.91 5.22
C LEU A 277 1.71 9.17 5.50
N LYS A 278 0.45 9.25 5.08
CA LYS A 278 -0.46 10.38 5.40
C LYS A 278 -0.61 10.56 6.91
N LYS A 279 -0.67 9.47 7.66
CA LYS A 279 -0.69 9.45 9.13
C LYS A 279 0.66 9.85 9.75
N THR A 280 1.77 9.50 9.11
CA THR A 280 3.13 9.92 9.52
C THR A 280 3.29 11.43 9.35
N HIS A 281 2.87 11.98 8.21
CA HIS A 281 2.79 13.42 7.94
C HIS A 281 1.90 14.15 8.96
N ALA A 282 0.67 13.67 9.20
CA ALA A 282 -0.22 14.25 10.20
C ALA A 282 0.38 14.25 11.62
N SER A 283 1.19 13.25 11.97
CA SER A 283 1.90 13.16 13.25
C SER A 283 3.13 14.09 13.36
N LEU A 284 3.56 14.68 12.24
CA LEU A 284 4.70 15.59 12.11
C LEU A 284 4.27 17.03 11.77
N SER A 285 2.96 17.33 11.81
CA SER A 285 2.36 18.62 11.44
C SER A 285 2.75 19.83 12.32
N ASP A 286 3.49 19.62 13.41
CA ASP A 286 4.20 20.67 14.16
C ASP A 286 5.42 21.27 13.40
N LEU A 287 5.82 20.63 12.29
CA LEU A 287 6.83 21.10 11.35
C LEU A 287 6.18 21.77 10.13
N VAL A 288 6.91 22.67 9.49
CA VAL A 288 6.55 23.19 8.17
C VAL A 288 6.91 22.11 7.14
N LEU A 289 5.88 21.45 6.61
CA LEU A 289 5.91 20.44 5.55
C LEU A 289 4.93 20.88 4.44
N ASP A 290 5.10 20.37 3.22
CA ASP A 290 4.11 20.55 2.16
C ASP A 290 2.83 19.76 2.48
N GLU A 291 1.70 20.05 1.84
CA GLU A 291 0.47 19.25 2.07
C GLU A 291 0.64 17.84 1.50
N PHE A 292 0.13 16.81 2.21
CA PHE A 292 0.40 15.42 1.84
C PHE A 292 -0.17 15.06 0.47
N ASP A 293 -1.33 15.63 0.12
CA ASP A 293 -2.01 15.32 -1.13
C ASP A 293 -1.34 16.03 -2.33
N ASP A 294 -0.71 17.21 -2.12
CA ASP A 294 0.21 17.83 -3.10
C ASP A 294 1.44 16.93 -3.36
N LEU A 295 2.03 16.37 -2.31
CA LEU A 295 3.20 15.47 -2.42
C LEU A 295 2.88 14.16 -3.15
N VAL A 296 1.63 13.67 -3.07
CA VAL A 296 1.17 12.51 -3.87
C VAL A 296 0.90 12.93 -5.32
N GLY A 297 0.32 14.11 -5.55
CA GLY A 297 0.12 14.65 -6.90
C GLY A 297 1.43 14.88 -7.65
N GLU A 298 2.45 15.44 -6.99
CA GLU A 298 3.79 15.64 -7.58
C GLU A 298 4.50 14.32 -7.89
N ALA A 299 4.27 13.26 -7.10
CA ALA A 299 4.90 11.96 -7.30
C ALA A 299 4.17 11.05 -8.31
N ASN A 300 2.97 11.42 -8.76
CA ASN A 300 2.10 10.64 -9.65
C ASN A 300 1.89 11.32 -11.03
N ASP A 301 2.54 12.46 -11.28
CA ASP A 301 2.40 13.38 -12.43
C ASP A 301 0.99 13.95 -12.70
N GLU A 302 -0.10 13.28 -12.28
CA GLU A 302 -1.48 13.82 -12.23
C GLU A 302 -2.21 13.53 -10.91
N MET A 303 -3.27 14.33 -10.69
CA MET A 303 -4.02 14.55 -9.45
C MET A 303 -4.71 13.31 -8.84
N VAL A 304 -4.40 13.00 -7.57
CA VAL A 304 -5.02 11.92 -6.77
C VAL A 304 -5.71 12.49 -5.52
N GLU A 305 -7.01 12.77 -5.61
CA GLU A 305 -7.83 13.33 -4.49
C GLU A 305 -8.43 12.22 -3.60
N CYS A 306 -7.75 11.07 -3.50
CA CYS A 306 -8.40 9.77 -3.32
C CYS A 306 -7.92 8.99 -2.09
N LEU A 307 -8.20 9.50 -0.89
CA LEU A 307 -7.83 8.84 0.38
C LEU A 307 -8.96 8.87 1.43
N SER A 308 -10.14 8.30 1.12
CA SER A 308 -11.15 8.02 2.16
C SER A 308 -12.09 6.84 1.87
N LYS A 309 -12.12 5.89 2.82
CA LYS A 309 -13.02 4.72 3.00
C LYS A 309 -12.43 3.39 2.49
N SER A 310 -13.26 2.34 2.51
CA SER A 310 -12.86 0.93 2.32
C SER A 310 -14.04 -0.06 2.43
N SER A 311 -14.27 -0.85 1.38
CA SER A 311 -14.75 -2.26 1.41
C SER A 311 -14.35 -2.93 0.08
N GLU A 312 -14.45 -4.26 -0.06
CA GLU A 312 -14.00 -5.03 -1.25
C GLU A 312 -12.62 -4.65 -1.85
N PRO A 313 -11.53 -5.39 -1.53
CA PRO A 313 -10.18 -4.84 -1.48
C PRO A 313 -9.53 -4.41 -2.81
N HIS A 314 -10.07 -4.79 -3.97
CA HIS A 314 -9.45 -4.49 -5.27
C HIS A 314 -10.30 -3.58 -6.15
N ILE A 315 -11.59 -3.88 -6.34
CA ILE A 315 -12.45 -3.14 -7.28
C ILE A 315 -12.88 -1.81 -6.67
N ASP A 316 -13.54 -1.82 -5.51
CA ASP A 316 -13.94 -0.59 -4.82
C ASP A 316 -12.72 0.28 -4.49
N ALA A 317 -11.57 -0.31 -4.14
CA ALA A 317 -10.34 0.43 -3.90
C ALA A 317 -9.75 1.06 -5.19
N LEU A 318 -9.92 0.44 -6.36
CA LEU A 318 -9.55 1.04 -7.67
C LEU A 318 -10.56 2.13 -8.08
N LEU A 319 -11.84 1.96 -7.75
CA LEU A 319 -12.89 2.99 -7.89
C LEU A 319 -12.69 4.15 -6.91
N GLU A 320 -12.03 3.94 -5.78
CA GLU A 320 -11.55 5.01 -4.90
C GLU A 320 -10.36 5.73 -5.52
N LEU A 321 -9.35 5.03 -6.09
CA LEU A 321 -8.15 5.68 -6.66
C LEU A 321 -8.44 6.48 -7.94
N LEU A 322 -9.13 5.87 -8.89
CA LEU A 322 -9.34 6.43 -10.22
C LEU A 322 -10.50 7.43 -10.18
N PRO A 323 -10.29 8.73 -10.48
CA PRO A 323 -11.42 9.66 -10.64
C PRO A 323 -12.36 9.17 -11.75
N GLU A 324 -13.65 9.54 -11.70
CA GLU A 324 -14.68 9.06 -12.65
C GLU A 324 -14.24 9.18 -14.12
N ARG A 325 -13.44 10.22 -14.45
CA ARG A 325 -12.81 10.41 -15.77
C ARG A 325 -11.81 9.31 -16.14
N ALA A 326 -10.84 9.00 -15.28
CA ALA A 326 -9.83 7.98 -15.56
C ALA A 326 -10.46 6.58 -15.63
N LEU A 327 -11.55 6.34 -14.88
CA LEU A 327 -12.35 5.12 -14.99
C LEU A 327 -13.04 5.00 -16.36
N LEU A 328 -13.55 6.11 -16.91
CA LEU A 328 -14.12 6.16 -18.26
C LEU A 328 -13.04 5.97 -19.34
N GLU A 329 -11.87 6.59 -19.19
CA GLU A 329 -10.73 6.42 -20.11
C GLU A 329 -10.25 4.95 -20.13
N VAL A 330 -10.12 4.29 -18.97
CA VAL A 330 -9.84 2.84 -18.88
C VAL A 330 -10.97 1.98 -19.47
N ALA A 331 -12.23 2.38 -19.33
CA ALA A 331 -13.36 1.67 -19.91
C ALA A 331 -13.37 1.77 -21.44
N ASP A 332 -13.10 2.96 -22.00
CA ASP A 332 -12.96 3.16 -23.44
C ASP A 332 -11.72 2.42 -23.98
N ASP A 333 -10.58 2.43 -23.29
CA ASP A 333 -9.39 1.61 -23.64
C ASP A 333 -9.70 0.10 -23.64
N CYS A 334 -10.52 -0.38 -22.70
CA CYS A 334 -10.97 -1.78 -22.68
C CYS A 334 -11.90 -2.12 -23.85
N ILE A 335 -12.72 -1.17 -24.30
CA ILE A 335 -13.57 -1.32 -25.49
C ILE A 335 -12.70 -1.26 -26.76
N GLU A 336 -11.80 -0.28 -26.89
CA GLU A 336 -10.80 -0.16 -27.96
C GLU A 336 -9.95 -1.43 -28.08
N PHE A 337 -9.46 -2.00 -26.98
CA PHE A 337 -8.68 -3.25 -26.99
C PHE A 337 -9.48 -4.45 -27.55
N ALA A 338 -10.78 -4.52 -27.27
CA ALA A 338 -11.66 -5.53 -27.87
C ALA A 338 -11.89 -5.30 -29.38
N VAL A 339 -11.67 -4.08 -29.88
CA VAL A 339 -11.95 -3.62 -31.25
C VAL A 339 -10.72 -3.65 -32.15
N VAL A 340 -9.56 -3.19 -31.66
CA VAL A 340 -8.29 -3.16 -32.39
C VAL A 340 -7.88 -4.56 -32.86
N LYS A 341 -8.30 -5.61 -32.14
CA LYS A 341 -8.08 -7.01 -32.52
C LYS A 341 -9.01 -7.54 -33.63
N VAL A 342 -10.05 -6.79 -33.99
CA VAL A 342 -10.94 -7.02 -35.15
C VAL A 342 -10.62 -6.07 -36.31
N GLY A 343 -10.06 -4.89 -36.01
CA GLY A 343 -9.30 -4.10 -36.99
C GLY A 343 -10.08 -3.01 -37.73
N LEU A 344 -10.72 -2.09 -37.00
CA LEU A 344 -11.11 -0.76 -37.49
C LEU A 344 -11.27 0.19 -36.28
N GLY A 345 -10.42 1.23 -36.17
CA GLY A 345 -10.53 2.23 -35.12
C GLY A 345 -11.71 3.18 -35.36
N THR A 346 -12.47 3.51 -34.32
CA THR A 346 -13.62 4.44 -34.41
C THR A 346 -13.69 5.30 -33.14
N GLU A 347 -13.09 6.49 -33.22
CA GLU A 347 -13.19 7.54 -32.19
C GLU A 347 -14.63 8.07 -32.13
N ASP A 348 -15.35 7.78 -31.05
CA ASP A 348 -16.61 8.43 -30.68
C ASP A 348 -16.56 8.63 -29.15
N SER A 349 -16.39 9.88 -28.71
CA SER A 349 -16.15 10.22 -27.30
C SER A 349 -17.44 10.34 -26.47
N ILE A 350 -17.40 9.84 -25.24
CA ILE A 350 -18.56 9.88 -24.34
C ILE A 350 -18.73 11.30 -23.74
N HIS A 351 -19.86 11.94 -24.03
CA HIS A 351 -20.36 13.10 -23.29
C HIS A 351 -21.67 12.73 -22.56
N THR A 352 -21.63 12.72 -21.23
CA THR A 352 -22.79 12.45 -20.37
C THR A 352 -22.91 13.47 -19.23
N ASP A 353 -23.58 14.59 -19.51
CA ASP A 353 -24.12 15.47 -18.47
C ASP A 353 -25.34 14.79 -17.82
N GLY A 354 -25.20 14.28 -16.59
CA GLY A 354 -26.31 13.59 -15.92
C GLY A 354 -26.07 13.29 -14.44
N ASP A 355 -26.69 14.08 -13.54
CA ASP A 355 -26.66 13.83 -12.10
C ASP A 355 -27.66 12.72 -11.69
N GLY A 356 -27.28 11.47 -11.98
CA GLY A 356 -27.95 10.25 -11.51
C GLY A 356 -27.22 9.57 -10.35
N GLY A 357 -27.87 8.64 -9.65
CA GLY A 357 -27.25 7.88 -8.55
C GLY A 357 -26.16 6.92 -9.03
N SER A 358 -25.16 6.60 -8.20
CA SER A 358 -24.00 5.79 -8.60
C SER A 358 -24.37 4.42 -9.19
N THR A 359 -25.39 3.75 -8.64
CA THR A 359 -25.91 2.47 -9.17
C THR A 359 -26.65 2.61 -10.51
N GLU A 360 -27.18 3.80 -10.83
CA GLU A 360 -27.80 4.09 -12.12
C GLU A 360 -26.73 4.46 -13.17
N ARG A 361 -25.70 5.22 -12.78
CA ARG A 361 -24.53 5.54 -13.63
C ARG A 361 -23.80 4.27 -14.08
N SER A 362 -23.53 3.32 -13.18
CA SER A 362 -22.81 2.09 -13.54
C SER A 362 -23.61 1.20 -14.49
N LEU A 363 -24.94 1.16 -14.38
CA LEU A 363 -25.80 0.48 -15.34
C LEU A 363 -25.77 1.17 -16.72
N GLN A 364 -25.75 2.51 -16.74
CA GLN A 364 -25.64 3.29 -17.99
C GLN A 364 -24.29 3.09 -18.68
N ILE A 365 -23.16 3.08 -17.95
CA ILE A 365 -21.83 2.81 -18.51
C ILE A 365 -21.78 1.41 -19.14
N PHE A 366 -22.31 0.39 -18.45
CA PHE A 366 -22.38 -0.96 -19.00
C PHE A 366 -23.33 -1.05 -20.21
N GLN A 367 -24.44 -0.32 -20.22
CA GLN A 367 -25.34 -0.20 -21.37
C GLN A 367 -24.66 0.47 -22.57
N CYS A 368 -23.84 1.51 -22.35
CA CYS A 368 -23.05 2.18 -23.39
C CYS A 368 -21.96 1.27 -23.95
N ALA A 369 -21.26 0.50 -23.11
CA ALA A 369 -20.29 -0.49 -23.58
C ALA A 369 -20.97 -1.56 -24.48
N LEU A 370 -22.12 -2.09 -24.05
CA LEU A 370 -22.92 -3.03 -24.86
C LEU A 370 -23.41 -2.40 -26.17
N SER A 371 -23.79 -1.12 -26.17
CA SER A 371 -24.27 -0.42 -27.38
C SER A 371 -23.14 -0.18 -28.39
N ARG A 372 -21.95 0.22 -27.93
CA ARG A 372 -20.74 0.38 -28.76
C ARG A 372 -20.37 -0.99 -29.36
N ILE A 373 -20.33 -2.07 -28.56
CA ILE A 373 -20.06 -3.44 -29.06
C ILE A 373 -21.10 -3.89 -30.09
N ALA A 374 -22.40 -3.62 -29.89
CA ALA A 374 -23.44 -3.95 -30.86
C ALA A 374 -23.28 -3.17 -32.18
N ALA A 375 -23.01 -1.87 -32.12
CA ALA A 375 -22.75 -1.04 -33.29
C ALA A 375 -21.53 -1.56 -34.09
N MET A 376 -20.48 -2.02 -33.40
CA MET A 376 -19.26 -2.53 -34.02
C MET A 376 -19.42 -3.93 -34.63
N LEU A 377 -20.27 -4.79 -34.07
CA LEU A 377 -20.69 -6.04 -34.74
C LEU A 377 -21.44 -5.75 -36.06
N HIS A 378 -22.22 -4.67 -36.12
CA HIS A 378 -22.88 -4.24 -37.35
C HIS A 378 -21.94 -3.56 -38.36
N SER A 379 -21.03 -2.68 -37.93
CA SER A 379 -20.11 -1.97 -38.83
C SER A 379 -19.03 -2.86 -39.45
N SER A 380 -18.54 -3.85 -38.69
CA SER A 380 -17.56 -4.84 -39.15
C SER A 380 -18.13 -5.88 -40.14
N GLY A 381 -19.44 -5.89 -40.38
CA GLY A 381 -20.11 -6.89 -41.22
C GLY A 381 -20.30 -8.26 -40.54
N ILE A 382 -19.66 -8.51 -39.40
CA ILE A 382 -19.74 -9.76 -38.63
C ILE A 382 -21.20 -10.09 -38.30
N ALA A 383 -22.01 -9.12 -37.87
CA ALA A 383 -23.44 -9.35 -37.63
C ALA A 383 -24.18 -9.90 -38.86
N SER A 384 -23.75 -9.56 -40.09
CA SER A 384 -24.38 -10.04 -41.34
C SER A 384 -23.87 -11.39 -41.84
N GLU A 385 -22.64 -11.80 -41.50
CA GLU A 385 -22.14 -13.15 -41.77
C GLU A 385 -22.78 -14.17 -40.81
N TRP A 386 -22.93 -13.79 -39.55
CA TRP A 386 -23.42 -14.63 -38.47
C TRP A 386 -24.94 -14.49 -38.22
N GLU A 387 -25.64 -13.51 -38.81
CA GLU A 387 -27.12 -13.49 -38.93
C GLU A 387 -27.56 -14.15 -40.24
N ALA A 388 -28.05 -15.39 -40.11
CA ALA A 388 -28.50 -16.16 -41.25
C ALA A 388 -30.01 -16.01 -41.49
N ALA A 389 -30.41 -15.56 -42.67
CA ALA A 389 -31.81 -15.33 -43.03
C ALA A 389 -32.67 -16.60 -42.80
N PRO A 390 -33.82 -16.50 -42.08
CA PRO A 390 -34.60 -17.67 -41.68
C PRO A 390 -35.20 -18.38 -42.90
N GLN A 391 -34.79 -19.63 -43.13
CA GLN A 391 -35.50 -20.51 -44.05
C GLN A 391 -36.92 -20.75 -43.54
N SER A 392 -37.91 -20.78 -44.44
CA SER A 392 -39.34 -20.74 -44.12
C SER A 392 -39.92 -22.07 -43.61
N GLN A 393 -39.18 -22.78 -42.76
CA GLN A 393 -39.55 -24.08 -42.18
C GLN A 393 -39.05 -24.14 -40.71
N PRO A 394 -39.90 -23.83 -39.70
CA PRO A 394 -39.50 -23.83 -38.29
C PRO A 394 -39.19 -25.23 -37.73
N GLU A 395 -39.52 -26.28 -38.50
CA GLU A 395 -39.24 -27.69 -38.19
C GLU A 395 -37.80 -28.11 -38.50
N ASN A 396 -37.10 -27.35 -39.35
CA ASN A 396 -35.72 -27.62 -39.76
C ASN A 396 -34.74 -26.71 -39.01
N MET A 397 -33.55 -27.24 -38.71
CA MET A 397 -32.52 -26.51 -37.98
C MET A 397 -32.08 -25.26 -38.78
N PRO A 398 -32.05 -24.05 -38.17
CA PRO A 398 -31.60 -22.84 -38.85
C PRO A 398 -30.17 -22.95 -39.38
N ASN A 399 -29.88 -22.19 -40.45
CA ASN A 399 -28.60 -22.16 -41.17
C ASN A 399 -27.38 -22.22 -40.22
N ALA A 400 -26.44 -23.10 -40.56
CA ALA A 400 -25.28 -23.44 -39.73
C ALA A 400 -24.25 -22.29 -39.53
N SER A 401 -24.39 -21.16 -40.21
CA SER A 401 -23.55 -19.97 -40.01
C SER A 401 -23.90 -19.14 -38.76
N SER A 402 -24.98 -19.47 -38.06
CA SER A 402 -25.45 -18.72 -36.88
C SER A 402 -24.51 -18.89 -35.67
N PHE A 403 -24.09 -17.78 -35.03
CA PHE A 403 -23.14 -17.80 -33.88
C PHE A 403 -23.55 -18.75 -32.76
N TYR A 404 -24.85 -18.83 -32.46
CA TYR A 404 -25.33 -19.72 -31.40
C TYR A 404 -24.98 -21.20 -31.62
N HIS A 405 -24.80 -21.67 -32.87
CA HIS A 405 -24.37 -23.05 -33.14
C HIS A 405 -22.91 -23.29 -32.71
N VAL A 406 -22.03 -22.35 -33.04
CA VAL A 406 -20.62 -22.40 -32.62
C VAL A 406 -20.51 -22.27 -31.10
N TRP A 407 -21.31 -21.39 -30.48
CA TRP A 407 -21.37 -21.26 -29.03
C TRP A 407 -21.91 -22.53 -28.34
N CYS A 408 -22.97 -23.15 -28.86
CA CYS A 408 -23.47 -24.46 -28.39
C CYS A 408 -22.40 -25.56 -28.48
N ALA A 409 -21.57 -25.57 -29.52
CA ALA A 409 -20.49 -26.54 -29.67
C ALA A 409 -19.35 -26.29 -28.67
N LEU A 410 -18.97 -25.03 -28.42
CA LEU A 410 -17.98 -24.65 -27.42
C LEU A 410 -18.47 -24.95 -25.99
N GLU A 411 -19.75 -24.68 -25.69
CA GLU A 411 -20.41 -25.05 -24.43
C GLU A 411 -20.45 -26.58 -24.23
N PHE A 412 -20.70 -27.35 -25.29
CA PHE A 412 -20.65 -28.81 -25.21
C PHE A 412 -19.22 -29.32 -24.94
N LEU A 413 -18.21 -28.71 -25.58
CA LEU A 413 -16.80 -29.05 -25.39
C LEU A 413 -16.28 -28.67 -24.00
N SER A 414 -16.78 -27.60 -23.37
CA SER A 414 -16.41 -27.24 -22.00
C SER A 414 -17.15 -28.02 -20.90
N CYS A 415 -18.28 -28.66 -21.23
CA CYS A 415 -18.89 -29.70 -20.39
C CYS A 415 -18.15 -31.05 -20.47
N SER A 416 -17.48 -31.33 -21.57
CA SER A 416 -16.72 -32.57 -21.75
C SER A 416 -15.41 -32.53 -20.95
N GLY A 417 -15.07 -33.67 -20.34
CA GLY A 417 -13.83 -33.82 -19.59
C GLY A 417 -12.58 -33.52 -20.43
N PRO A 418 -11.48 -33.09 -19.81
CA PRO A 418 -10.33 -32.53 -20.51
C PRO A 418 -9.75 -33.49 -21.57
N LEU A 419 -9.37 -32.92 -22.71
CA LEU A 419 -8.72 -33.62 -23.81
C LEU A 419 -7.40 -34.24 -23.32
N VAL A 420 -7.43 -35.56 -23.12
CA VAL A 420 -6.20 -36.35 -22.92
C VAL A 420 -5.42 -36.30 -24.22
N GLY A 421 -4.29 -35.60 -24.22
CA GLY A 421 -3.33 -35.70 -25.31
C GLY A 421 -2.65 -37.07 -25.27
N ASP A 422 -2.65 -37.79 -26.38
CA ASP A 422 -2.02 -39.13 -26.54
C ASP A 422 -0.47 -39.09 -26.55
N THR A 423 0.13 -38.22 -25.73
CA THR A 423 1.56 -38.16 -25.45
C THR A 423 1.85 -38.86 -24.12
N ALA A 424 2.25 -40.12 -24.19
CA ALA A 424 2.52 -40.94 -23.01
C ALA A 424 3.63 -40.36 -22.12
N GLY A 425 3.42 -40.34 -20.80
CA GLY A 425 4.52 -40.34 -19.83
C GLY A 425 4.76 -39.10 -18.96
N ALA A 426 3.74 -38.30 -18.62
CA ALA A 426 3.84 -37.35 -17.50
C ALA A 426 2.50 -37.14 -16.78
N GLN A 427 2.52 -37.07 -15.44
CA GLN A 427 1.37 -36.68 -14.63
C GLN A 427 1.29 -35.14 -14.56
N ALA A 428 0.71 -34.52 -15.59
CA ALA A 428 0.26 -33.13 -15.51
C ALA A 428 -1.15 -33.09 -14.87
N PRO A 429 -1.44 -32.13 -13.97
CA PRO A 429 -2.81 -31.93 -13.49
C PRO A 429 -3.69 -31.45 -14.64
N THR A 430 -4.79 -32.16 -14.90
CA THR A 430 -5.72 -31.83 -15.99
C THR A 430 -6.67 -30.71 -15.56
N ILE A 431 -6.16 -29.48 -15.55
CA ILE A 431 -6.93 -28.26 -15.25
C ILE A 431 -8.11 -28.13 -16.22
N SER A 432 -9.31 -27.85 -15.72
CA SER A 432 -10.49 -27.65 -16.56
C SER A 432 -10.46 -26.31 -17.29
N LEU A 433 -11.18 -26.19 -18.41
CA LEU A 433 -11.32 -24.93 -19.13
C LEU A 433 -11.93 -23.81 -18.27
N ARG A 434 -12.77 -24.17 -17.29
CA ARG A 434 -13.37 -23.26 -16.30
C ARG A 434 -12.34 -22.73 -15.29
N GLU A 435 -11.42 -23.57 -14.81
CA GLU A 435 -10.33 -23.14 -13.93
C GLU A 435 -9.27 -22.31 -14.67
N MET A 436 -9.05 -22.58 -15.95
CA MET A 436 -8.04 -21.87 -16.76
C MET A 436 -8.51 -20.50 -17.31
N PHE A 437 -9.80 -20.33 -17.60
CA PHE A 437 -10.34 -19.10 -18.21
C PHE A 437 -11.44 -18.39 -17.38
N GLY A 438 -11.90 -18.98 -16.28
CA GLY A 438 -12.98 -18.44 -15.45
C GLY A 438 -14.31 -18.30 -16.19
N ASP A 439 -15.22 -17.49 -15.62
CA ASP A 439 -16.52 -17.19 -16.24
C ASP A 439 -16.43 -16.18 -17.41
N GLY A 440 -15.28 -15.53 -17.64
CA GLY A 440 -15.14 -14.48 -18.66
C GLY A 440 -15.45 -14.96 -20.09
N VAL A 441 -15.02 -16.17 -20.45
CA VAL A 441 -15.35 -16.79 -21.75
C VAL A 441 -16.86 -17.04 -21.88
N GLN A 442 -17.50 -17.47 -20.79
CA GLN A 442 -18.95 -17.67 -20.77
C GLN A 442 -19.72 -16.35 -20.87
N PHE A 443 -19.23 -15.30 -20.21
CA PHE A 443 -19.78 -13.96 -20.28
C PHE A 443 -19.72 -13.40 -21.71
N ALA A 444 -18.56 -13.50 -22.36
CA ALA A 444 -18.37 -13.07 -23.75
C ALA A 444 -19.30 -13.83 -24.73
N GLY A 445 -19.36 -15.16 -24.63
CA GLY A 445 -20.21 -15.98 -25.50
C GLY A 445 -21.71 -15.68 -25.32
N CYS A 446 -22.19 -15.55 -24.08
CA CYS A 446 -23.58 -15.16 -23.82
C CYS A 446 -23.87 -13.73 -24.30
N THR A 447 -22.94 -12.79 -24.13
CA THR A 447 -23.08 -11.41 -24.63
C THR A 447 -23.23 -11.38 -26.15
N LEU A 448 -22.41 -12.13 -26.90
CA LEU A 448 -22.54 -12.22 -28.36
C LEU A 448 -23.87 -12.87 -28.81
N VAL A 449 -24.34 -13.93 -28.13
CA VAL A 449 -25.68 -14.51 -28.40
C VAL A 449 -26.80 -13.50 -28.13
N HIS A 450 -26.66 -12.65 -27.11
CA HIS A 450 -27.65 -11.62 -26.74
C HIS A 450 -27.68 -10.47 -27.75
N LEU A 451 -26.52 -9.88 -28.06
CA LEU A 451 -26.42 -8.73 -28.97
C LEU A 451 -26.82 -9.08 -30.41
N LEU A 452 -26.52 -10.29 -30.88
CA LEU A 452 -27.00 -10.80 -32.18
C LEU A 452 -28.48 -11.22 -32.18
N GLY A 453 -29.19 -11.13 -31.04
CA GLY A 453 -30.60 -11.50 -30.90
C GLY A 453 -30.88 -13.01 -31.03
N GLN A 454 -29.86 -13.87 -30.95
CA GLN A 454 -29.95 -15.30 -31.26
C GLN A 454 -30.41 -16.16 -30.07
N ARG A 455 -30.64 -15.55 -28.91
CA ARG A 455 -30.94 -16.24 -27.65
C ARG A 455 -32.12 -17.21 -27.69
N THR A 456 -33.22 -16.87 -28.38
CA THR A 456 -34.38 -17.78 -28.50
C THR A 456 -34.06 -19.04 -29.29
N LEU A 457 -33.21 -18.94 -30.31
CA LEU A 457 -32.71 -20.09 -31.07
C LEU A 457 -31.68 -20.88 -30.26
N TYR A 458 -30.79 -20.19 -29.54
CA TYR A 458 -29.85 -20.80 -28.60
C TYR A 458 -30.56 -21.62 -27.52
N GLU A 459 -31.55 -21.05 -26.82
CA GLU A 459 -32.28 -21.75 -25.75
C GLU A 459 -33.05 -22.99 -26.27
N LEU A 460 -33.55 -22.95 -27.51
CA LEU A 460 -34.28 -24.03 -28.16
C LEU A 460 -33.38 -25.17 -28.68
N TRP A 461 -32.27 -24.84 -29.35
CA TRP A 461 -31.41 -25.79 -30.06
C TRP A 461 -30.13 -26.19 -29.30
N ASN A 462 -30.04 -25.88 -28.00
CA ASN A 462 -28.83 -26.17 -27.23
C ASN A 462 -28.59 -27.67 -26.99
N VAL A 463 -27.45 -28.17 -27.46
CA VAL A 463 -27.06 -29.59 -27.37
C VAL A 463 -26.92 -30.03 -25.90
N SER A 464 -26.25 -29.24 -25.06
CA SER A 464 -26.09 -29.55 -23.62
C SER A 464 -27.45 -29.61 -22.91
N GLN A 465 -28.37 -28.69 -23.22
CA GLN A 465 -29.74 -28.72 -22.69
C GLN A 465 -30.53 -29.95 -23.17
N HIS A 466 -30.35 -30.39 -24.42
CA HIS A 466 -30.95 -31.62 -24.91
C HIS A 466 -30.46 -32.85 -24.13
N VAL A 467 -29.15 -32.96 -23.90
CA VAL A 467 -28.56 -34.04 -23.07
C VAL A 467 -29.13 -34.03 -21.65
N LEU A 468 -29.22 -32.85 -21.01
CA LEU A 468 -29.84 -32.72 -19.67
C LEU A 468 -31.32 -33.13 -19.66
N ASN A 469 -32.07 -32.81 -20.72
CA ASN A 469 -33.48 -33.18 -20.84
C ASN A 469 -33.66 -34.70 -21.02
N VAL A 470 -32.82 -35.35 -21.85
CA VAL A 470 -32.81 -36.80 -22.04
C VAL A 470 -32.43 -37.53 -20.76
N HIS A 471 -31.33 -37.12 -20.11
CA HIS A 471 -30.87 -37.73 -18.86
C HIS A 471 -31.92 -37.60 -17.74
N ARG A 472 -32.60 -36.45 -17.63
CA ARG A 472 -33.73 -36.27 -16.71
C ARG A 472 -34.89 -37.20 -17.02
N HIS A 473 -35.20 -37.43 -18.30
CA HIS A 473 -36.25 -38.38 -18.70
C HIS A 473 -35.87 -39.82 -18.36
N GLU A 474 -34.61 -40.22 -18.53
CA GLU A 474 -34.10 -41.53 -18.13
C GLU A 474 -34.17 -41.74 -16.61
N GLN A 475 -33.75 -40.75 -15.81
CA GLN A 475 -33.91 -40.80 -14.34
C GLN A 475 -35.37 -40.95 -13.92
N VAL A 476 -36.29 -40.18 -14.52
CA VAL A 476 -37.73 -40.26 -14.22
C VAL A 476 -38.32 -41.62 -14.62
N LYS A 477 -37.91 -42.16 -15.77
CA LYS A 477 -38.29 -43.50 -16.22
C LYS A 477 -37.78 -44.56 -15.25
N ALA A 478 -36.49 -44.54 -14.89
CA ALA A 478 -35.91 -45.49 -13.94
C ALA A 478 -36.57 -45.42 -12.56
N ALA A 479 -36.91 -44.23 -12.08
CA ALA A 479 -37.68 -44.05 -10.84
C ALA A 479 -39.11 -44.61 -10.94
N SER A 480 -39.78 -44.45 -12.09
CA SER A 480 -41.10 -45.04 -12.35
C SER A 480 -41.03 -46.57 -12.41
N ASP A 481 -40.07 -47.13 -13.15
CA ASP A 481 -39.86 -48.57 -13.29
C ASP A 481 -39.50 -49.21 -11.94
N ALA A 482 -38.70 -48.52 -11.10
CA ALA A 482 -38.41 -48.95 -9.73
C ALA A 482 -39.65 -48.90 -8.80
N GLN A 483 -40.52 -47.90 -8.94
CA GLN A 483 -41.80 -47.85 -8.20
C GLN A 483 -42.75 -48.97 -8.64
N VAL A 484 -42.79 -49.30 -9.94
CA VAL A 484 -43.55 -50.43 -10.48
C VAL A 484 -42.97 -51.78 -9.99
N ALA A 485 -41.65 -51.91 -9.92
CA ALA A 485 -40.99 -53.08 -9.33
C ALA A 485 -41.37 -53.26 -7.85
N LEU A 486 -41.31 -52.19 -7.05
CA LEU A 486 -41.75 -52.19 -5.65
C LEU A 486 -43.24 -52.55 -5.52
N ALA A 487 -44.12 -51.98 -6.34
CA ALA A 487 -45.56 -52.31 -6.34
C ALA A 487 -45.83 -53.77 -6.74
N SER A 488 -45.08 -54.32 -7.70
CA SER A 488 -45.26 -55.70 -8.18
C SER A 488 -44.75 -56.75 -7.19
N SER A 489 -43.64 -56.49 -6.48
CA SER A 489 -43.11 -57.40 -5.44
C SER A 489 -44.09 -57.64 -4.27
N SER A 490 -45.05 -56.72 -4.07
CA SER A 490 -46.14 -56.88 -3.09
C SER A 490 -47.22 -57.88 -3.53
N LYS A 491 -47.28 -58.28 -4.82
CA LYS A 491 -48.31 -59.18 -5.36
C LYS A 491 -47.75 -60.34 -6.18
N LYS A 492 -47.81 -61.52 -5.54
CA LYS A 492 -47.48 -62.88 -6.01
C LYS A 492 -45.99 -63.26 -6.05
N GLY A 493 -45.63 -64.15 -5.15
CA GLY A 493 -44.73 -65.24 -5.52
C GLY A 493 -45.43 -66.24 -6.46
N GLN A 494 -44.65 -67.16 -7.04
CA GLN A 494 -45.09 -68.34 -7.80
C GLN A 494 -45.73 -68.09 -9.19
N ARG A 495 -44.87 -67.90 -10.20
CA ARG A 495 -44.68 -68.91 -11.28
C ARG A 495 -43.41 -68.66 -12.10
N LYS A 496 -42.99 -69.66 -12.87
CA LYS A 496 -41.76 -69.74 -13.68
C LYS A 496 -42.16 -70.02 -15.13
N GLY A 497 -41.55 -69.35 -16.10
CA GLY A 497 -41.78 -69.54 -17.55
C GLY A 497 -41.17 -68.39 -18.35
N GLU A 498 -40.63 -68.68 -19.54
CA GLU A 498 -39.82 -67.76 -20.34
C GLU A 498 -40.61 -67.02 -21.43
N SER A 499 -40.13 -65.85 -21.85
CA SER A 499 -39.77 -65.58 -23.26
C SER A 499 -39.13 -64.20 -23.41
N SER A 500 -38.24 -64.04 -24.38
CA SER A 500 -37.47 -62.81 -24.62
C SER A 500 -38.21 -61.82 -25.53
N GLY A 501 -38.35 -60.58 -25.06
CA GLY A 501 -38.72 -59.43 -25.89
C GLY A 501 -37.50 -58.57 -26.20
N THR A 502 -36.86 -58.78 -27.34
CA THR A 502 -35.64 -58.04 -27.73
C THR A 502 -35.96 -56.60 -28.12
N GLN A 503 -35.96 -55.68 -27.16
CA GLN A 503 -35.81 -54.26 -27.48
C GLN A 503 -34.35 -53.98 -27.85
N THR A 504 -34.14 -53.37 -29.02
CA THR A 504 -32.82 -52.97 -29.52
C THR A 504 -32.33 -51.73 -28.79
N SER A 505 -31.74 -51.90 -27.61
CA SER A 505 -30.96 -50.85 -26.96
C SER A 505 -29.70 -50.58 -27.79
N VAL A 506 -29.44 -49.31 -28.13
CA VAL A 506 -28.25 -48.90 -28.89
C VAL A 506 -27.08 -48.75 -27.93
N GLY A 507 -26.41 -49.87 -27.67
CA GLY A 507 -25.26 -49.95 -26.77
C GLY A 507 -25.65 -49.99 -25.29
N THR A 508 -25.08 -50.95 -24.57
CA THR A 508 -24.78 -50.76 -23.15
C THR A 508 -23.57 -49.82 -23.09
N LEU A 509 -23.66 -48.71 -22.37
CA LEU A 509 -22.47 -47.91 -22.08
C LEU A 509 -21.50 -48.73 -21.24
N ASP A 510 -20.22 -48.69 -21.57
CA ASP A 510 -19.18 -49.14 -20.64
C ASP A 510 -19.18 -48.21 -19.41
N LYS A 511 -18.78 -48.72 -18.25
CA LYS A 511 -18.83 -47.98 -16.99
C LYS A 511 -18.11 -46.62 -17.06
N ASP A 512 -16.96 -46.57 -17.73
CA ASP A 512 -16.20 -45.35 -17.99
C ASP A 512 -16.99 -44.29 -18.79
N MET A 513 -17.95 -44.72 -19.62
CA MET A 513 -18.83 -43.83 -20.37
C MET A 513 -20.04 -43.37 -19.55
N GLU A 514 -20.56 -44.22 -18.65
CA GLU A 514 -21.57 -43.82 -17.66
C GLU A 514 -21.01 -42.74 -16.71
N ASP A 515 -19.81 -42.97 -16.17
CA ASP A 515 -19.15 -42.04 -15.23
C ASP A 515 -18.78 -40.71 -15.93
N LYS A 516 -18.34 -40.74 -17.21
CA LYS A 516 -18.15 -39.53 -18.04
C LYS A 516 -19.45 -38.79 -18.33
N ALA A 517 -20.55 -39.51 -18.61
CA ALA A 517 -21.85 -38.88 -18.84
C ALA A 517 -22.38 -38.20 -17.56
N ALA A 518 -22.18 -38.82 -16.39
CA ALA A 518 -22.52 -38.20 -15.11
C ALA A 518 -21.69 -36.92 -14.83
N GLN A 519 -20.38 -36.94 -15.14
CA GLN A 519 -19.53 -35.76 -15.05
C GLN A 519 -19.99 -34.63 -15.98
N PHE A 520 -20.26 -34.94 -17.26
CA PHE A 520 -20.79 -33.98 -18.24
C PHE A 520 -22.10 -33.36 -17.75
N VAL A 521 -23.03 -34.16 -17.23
CA VAL A 521 -24.33 -33.70 -16.70
C VAL A 521 -24.15 -32.72 -15.53
N ALA A 522 -23.18 -32.97 -14.64
CA ALA A 522 -22.88 -32.06 -13.52
C ALA A 522 -22.34 -30.70 -14.01
N SER A 523 -21.29 -30.71 -14.85
CA SER A 523 -20.70 -29.49 -15.41
C SER A 523 -21.67 -28.71 -16.30
N ALA A 524 -22.51 -29.41 -17.06
CA ALA A 524 -23.60 -28.79 -17.82
C ALA A 524 -24.62 -28.14 -16.89
N HIS A 525 -25.06 -28.79 -15.81
CA HIS A 525 -26.01 -28.19 -14.87
C HIS A 525 -25.49 -26.89 -14.23
N GLU A 526 -24.22 -26.88 -13.81
CA GLU A 526 -23.56 -25.67 -13.28
C GLU A 526 -23.50 -24.56 -14.34
N MET A 527 -22.95 -24.86 -15.52
CA MET A 527 -22.78 -23.86 -16.56
C MET A 527 -24.12 -23.29 -17.07
N ARG A 528 -25.17 -24.13 -17.23
CA ARG A 528 -26.52 -23.64 -17.57
C ARG A 528 -27.13 -22.75 -16.49
N ALA A 529 -26.72 -22.88 -15.22
CA ALA A 529 -27.13 -21.95 -14.16
C ALA A 529 -26.42 -20.60 -14.29
N THR A 530 -25.11 -20.59 -14.56
CA THR A 530 -24.34 -19.36 -14.82
C THR A 530 -24.81 -18.64 -16.08
N THR A 531 -25.09 -19.37 -17.18
CA THR A 531 -25.65 -18.82 -18.44
C THR A 531 -26.96 -18.05 -18.17
N LYS A 532 -27.85 -18.59 -17.33
CA LYS A 532 -29.11 -17.93 -16.96
C LYS A 532 -28.92 -16.67 -16.13
N ARG A 533 -27.91 -16.62 -15.25
CA ARG A 533 -27.56 -15.40 -14.50
C ARG A 533 -27.03 -14.32 -15.44
N ILE A 534 -26.08 -14.67 -16.31
CA ILE A 534 -25.49 -13.74 -17.29
C ILE A 534 -26.58 -13.15 -18.20
N PHE A 535 -27.45 -13.99 -18.77
CA PHE A 535 -28.55 -13.50 -19.60
C PHE A 535 -29.55 -12.62 -18.84
N HIS A 536 -29.80 -12.87 -17.54
CA HIS A 536 -30.63 -11.99 -16.73
C HIS A 536 -29.98 -10.61 -16.53
N THR A 537 -28.67 -10.55 -16.26
CA THR A 537 -27.91 -9.29 -16.18
C THR A 537 -27.94 -8.54 -17.53
N LEU A 538 -27.77 -9.26 -18.64
CA LEU A 538 -27.85 -8.69 -19.99
C LEU A 538 -29.26 -8.20 -20.34
N ASP A 539 -30.33 -8.89 -19.90
CA ASP A 539 -31.72 -8.39 -20.03
C ASP A 539 -31.94 -7.08 -19.25
N THR A 540 -31.33 -6.94 -18.07
CA THR A 540 -31.51 -5.73 -17.24
C THR A 540 -30.74 -4.52 -17.75
N ALA A 541 -29.60 -4.71 -18.42
CA ALA A 541 -28.78 -3.62 -18.95
C ALA A 541 -29.08 -3.30 -20.42
N TRP A 542 -29.36 -4.32 -21.24
CA TRP A 542 -29.74 -4.19 -22.64
C TRP A 542 -31.00 -5.02 -22.90
N PRO A 543 -32.20 -4.50 -22.55
CA PRO A 543 -33.46 -5.16 -22.84
C PRO A 543 -33.56 -5.47 -24.34
N SER A 544 -33.95 -6.70 -24.69
CA SER A 544 -34.09 -7.11 -26.09
C SER A 544 -35.20 -6.32 -26.78
N ALA A 545 -34.84 -5.18 -27.38
CA ALA A 545 -35.77 -4.30 -28.07
C ALA A 545 -36.56 -5.09 -29.11
N SER A 546 -37.88 -4.92 -29.11
CA SER A 546 -38.79 -5.70 -29.95
C SER A 546 -38.45 -5.53 -31.43
N ARG A 547 -37.83 -6.55 -32.05
CA ARG A 547 -37.69 -6.62 -33.51
C ARG A 547 -39.07 -6.37 -34.14
N PRO A 548 -39.15 -5.57 -35.22
CA PRO A 548 -40.43 -5.26 -35.85
C PRO A 548 -41.15 -6.55 -36.23
N THR A 549 -42.41 -6.68 -35.83
CA THR A 549 -43.18 -7.93 -35.88
C THR A 549 -43.14 -8.55 -37.27
N THR A 550 -42.38 -9.64 -37.42
CA THR A 550 -42.28 -10.41 -38.66
C THR A 550 -43.63 -11.05 -38.95
N THR A 551 -44.44 -10.32 -39.70
CA THR A 551 -45.81 -10.70 -40.06
C THR A 551 -45.75 -11.84 -41.06
N PHE A 552 -45.74 -13.06 -40.55
CA PHE A 552 -45.88 -14.27 -41.36
C PHE A 552 -47.24 -14.25 -42.06
N ALA A 553 -47.24 -13.86 -43.33
CA ALA A 553 -48.38 -14.11 -44.21
C ALA A 553 -48.57 -15.63 -44.33
N PRO A 554 -49.73 -16.18 -43.97
CA PRO A 554 -49.98 -17.60 -44.14
C PRO A 554 -49.99 -17.95 -45.64
N PRO A 555 -49.53 -19.16 -46.02
CA PRO A 555 -49.56 -19.58 -47.42
C PRO A 555 -51.00 -19.59 -47.96
N PRO A 556 -51.21 -19.23 -49.24
CA PRO A 556 -52.55 -19.12 -49.80
C PRO A 556 -53.26 -20.47 -49.84
N PHE A 557 -54.42 -20.56 -49.19
CA PHE A 557 -55.29 -21.74 -49.24
C PHE A 557 -55.78 -22.01 -50.67
N THR A 558 -55.26 -23.05 -51.30
CA THR A 558 -55.80 -23.57 -52.57
C THR A 558 -57.07 -24.37 -52.29
N THR A 559 -58.23 -23.82 -52.67
CA THR A 559 -59.51 -24.54 -52.57
C THR A 559 -59.52 -25.72 -53.53
N SER A 560 -59.60 -26.94 -53.00
CA SER A 560 -59.64 -28.17 -53.79
C SER A 560 -60.86 -28.20 -54.72
N THR A 561 -60.64 -28.02 -56.02
CA THR A 561 -61.68 -28.11 -57.05
C THR A 561 -62.10 -29.57 -57.23
N ARG A 562 -63.18 -29.95 -56.54
CA ARG A 562 -63.81 -31.27 -56.60
C ARG A 562 -64.07 -31.69 -58.05
N SER A 563 -63.31 -32.69 -58.52
CA SER A 563 -63.53 -33.32 -59.82
C SER A 563 -64.97 -33.82 -59.95
N GLN A 564 -65.60 -33.51 -61.09
CA GLN A 564 -66.91 -34.04 -61.46
C GLN A 564 -66.71 -35.34 -62.24
N ALA A 565 -67.37 -36.43 -61.82
CA ALA A 565 -67.40 -37.66 -62.59
C ALA A 565 -68.32 -37.50 -63.83
N PRO A 566 -67.95 -38.07 -64.99
CA PRO A 566 -68.84 -38.11 -66.14
C PRO A 566 -70.03 -39.08 -65.90
N PRO A 567 -71.17 -38.90 -66.59
CA PRO A 567 -72.38 -39.68 -66.35
C PRO A 567 -72.44 -41.00 -67.15
N LEU A 568 -73.18 -41.96 -66.57
CA LEU A 568 -73.58 -43.29 -67.08
C LEU A 568 -72.44 -44.32 -67.22
#